data_AF-A0A1Q7VDV9-F1
#
_entry.id   AF-A0A1Q7VDV9-F1
#
_cell.length_a   1.000
_cell.length_b   1.000
_cell.length_c   1.000
_cell.angle_alpha   90.00
_cell.angle_beta   90.00
_cell.angle_gamma   90.00
#
_symmetry.space_group_name_H-M   'P 1'
#
loop_
_entity.id
_entity.type
_entity.pdbx_description
1 polymer ?
#
loop_
_entity_poly.entity_id
_entity_poly.type
_entity_poly.pdbx_seq_one_letter_code
_entity_poly.pdbx_strand_id
1 'polypeptide(L)'
;MTKTTTLNIPAPARSESPRQAQWKEARAVFPIYLALAKQLEIEIPFTQAKRNLPEKPDLEIFSQVHEWLDSMDQRVLVHQLRHLLQMTTLNASETGLRALIQRHLRKTKKSNVDRDKIDFLLVQYFALCAPAKIYHKQIEPADVAHVMEPVLGEVDPAPLAWCAPLEQMIESLRSLRSLREILKTNFIEQGRKVKETAGGMFYDPAALVAFIRFNFLLRRTLIELMHADLIAIRAGLSQLQSAGVRTIDCHRLGLSASEPPTKILTIAEEWKQPFQKEYTERSVSQAFDKLLGLRADVEQALEKAVGKAGEGAIQQLQGQPAKSTPAAKKTSQGSAAPKANAKTKERPVAGASEPDSAVALDFENCMEQIWEQLIATPPTRGRSMTTVKIGGARILLSSWEVTAFVSEDGPSAEDLRRAVVARVLVTAAMESAKETGNATSLDRAMNMARVEVTRLQERVDVAKQAKDTEAAVNLGISTKRLLSTLDEAEKL
;
A
#
# COMPACT_ATOMS: atom_id res chain seq x y z
N MET A 1 -41.67 -42.38 48.27
CA MET A 1 -40.58 -42.08 47.30
C MET A 1 -40.87 -40.76 46.64
N THR A 2 -40.28 -39.66 47.14
CA THR A 2 -40.41 -38.31 46.59
C THR A 2 -39.04 -37.90 46.09
N LYS A 3 -38.86 -37.85 44.76
CA LYS A 3 -37.63 -37.39 44.12
C LYS A 3 -37.73 -35.88 43.91
N THR A 4 -36.96 -35.12 44.68
CA THR A 4 -36.76 -33.69 44.50
C THR A 4 -35.77 -33.49 43.36
N THR A 5 -36.23 -32.93 42.24
CA THR A 5 -35.38 -32.54 41.12
C THR A 5 -34.79 -31.16 41.42
N THR A 6 -33.50 -31.10 41.73
CA THR A 6 -32.75 -29.84 41.86
C THR A 6 -32.33 -29.34 40.47
N LEU A 7 -32.91 -28.22 40.06
CA LEU A 7 -32.49 -27.44 38.89
C LEU A 7 -31.09 -26.85 39.13
N ASN A 8 -30.10 -27.33 38.38
CA ASN A 8 -28.77 -26.72 38.31
C ASN A 8 -28.86 -25.43 37.50
N ILE A 9 -29.00 -24.29 38.19
CA ILE A 9 -28.82 -22.96 37.61
C ILE A 9 -27.30 -22.71 37.51
N PRO A 10 -26.73 -22.42 36.32
CA PRO A 10 -25.33 -22.07 36.20
C PRO A 10 -25.04 -20.80 37.00
N ALA A 11 -24.02 -20.84 37.85
CA ALA A 11 -23.57 -19.68 38.61
C ALA A 11 -23.15 -18.54 37.66
N PRO A 12 -23.44 -17.26 37.99
CA PRO A 12 -23.05 -16.13 37.17
C PRO A 12 -21.52 -16.07 37.03
N ALA A 13 -21.04 -15.80 35.82
CA ALA A 13 -19.62 -15.68 35.50
C ALA A 13 -18.97 -14.67 36.45
N ARG A 14 -17.96 -15.11 37.22
CA ARG A 14 -17.19 -14.24 38.11
C ARG A 14 -16.56 -13.11 37.30
N SER A 15 -16.80 -11.86 37.72
CA SER A 15 -16.16 -10.67 37.17
C SER A 15 -14.65 -10.83 37.14
N GLU A 16 -14.04 -10.58 35.98
CA GLU A 16 -12.61 -10.71 35.75
C GLU A 16 -11.79 -9.80 36.68
N SER A 17 -10.72 -10.32 37.30
CA SER A 17 -9.89 -9.51 38.19
C SER A 17 -9.10 -8.45 37.40
N PRO A 18 -8.87 -7.23 37.93
CA PRO A 18 -8.14 -6.17 37.23
C PRO A 18 -6.75 -6.58 36.75
N ARG A 19 -6.06 -7.43 37.52
CA ARG A 19 -4.75 -7.98 37.18
C ARG A 19 -4.81 -8.94 36.00
N GLN A 20 -5.87 -9.74 35.90
CA GLN A 20 -6.06 -10.67 34.78
C GLN A 20 -6.36 -9.92 33.48
N ALA A 21 -7.16 -8.85 33.54
CA ALA A 21 -7.40 -7.98 32.39
C ALA A 21 -6.11 -7.31 31.89
N GLN A 22 -5.28 -6.78 32.81
CA GLN A 22 -3.97 -6.21 32.46
C GLN A 22 -3.04 -7.25 31.83
N TRP A 23 -3.05 -8.49 32.32
CA TRP A 23 -2.24 -9.55 31.75
C TRP A 23 -2.71 -9.97 30.34
N LYS A 24 -4.04 -10.05 30.12
CA LYS A 24 -4.59 -10.30 28.78
C LYS A 24 -4.20 -9.21 27.79
N GLU A 25 -4.28 -7.94 28.19
CA GLU A 25 -3.81 -6.79 27.40
C GLU A 25 -2.32 -6.95 27.06
N ALA A 26 -1.46 -7.21 28.06
CA ALA A 26 -0.03 -7.41 27.87
C ALA A 26 0.26 -8.53 26.86
N ARG A 27 -0.42 -9.68 26.97
CA ARG A 27 -0.28 -10.81 26.04
C ARG A 27 -0.68 -10.45 24.61
N ALA A 28 -1.73 -9.64 24.44
CA ALA A 28 -2.20 -9.23 23.11
C ALA A 28 -1.24 -8.25 22.42
N VAL A 29 -0.61 -7.33 23.17
CA VAL A 29 0.33 -6.34 22.61
C VAL A 29 1.76 -6.87 22.47
N PHE A 30 2.13 -7.89 23.23
CA PHE A 30 3.51 -8.39 23.29
C PHE A 30 4.10 -8.80 21.93
N PRO A 31 3.38 -9.51 21.03
CA PRO A 31 3.92 -9.83 19.70
C PRO A 31 4.24 -8.59 18.85
N ILE A 32 3.44 -7.53 18.97
CA ILE A 32 3.67 -6.26 18.27
C ILE A 32 4.94 -5.61 18.79
N TYR A 33 5.10 -5.52 20.11
CA TYR A 33 6.31 -4.94 20.71
C TYR A 33 7.57 -5.78 20.49
N LEU A 34 7.47 -7.10 20.44
CA LEU A 34 8.59 -7.96 20.07
C LEU A 34 9.05 -7.69 18.62
N ALA A 35 8.10 -7.53 17.69
CA ALA A 35 8.43 -7.23 16.31
C ALA A 35 9.04 -5.83 16.17
N LEU A 36 8.52 -4.83 16.89
CA LEU A 36 9.13 -3.50 16.97
C LEU A 36 10.54 -3.55 17.53
N ALA A 37 10.75 -4.28 18.63
CA ALA A 37 12.07 -4.38 19.25
C ALA A 37 13.10 -4.99 18.29
N LYS A 38 12.70 -6.03 17.53
CA LYS A 38 13.55 -6.61 16.48
C LYS A 38 13.85 -5.62 15.36
N GLN A 39 12.84 -4.92 14.86
CA GLN A 39 12.99 -3.95 13.76
C GLN A 39 13.89 -2.76 14.16
N LEU A 40 13.86 -2.37 15.43
CA LEU A 40 14.60 -1.24 15.98
C LEU A 40 15.91 -1.65 16.67
N GLU A 41 16.28 -2.93 16.60
CA GLU A 41 17.47 -3.48 17.27
C GLU A 41 17.53 -3.19 18.79
N ILE A 42 16.35 -3.12 19.43
CA ILE A 42 16.23 -2.92 20.87
C ILE A 42 16.40 -4.26 21.58
N GLU A 43 17.18 -4.26 22.66
CA GLU A 43 17.39 -5.44 23.50
C GLU A 43 16.06 -6.00 24.03
N ILE A 44 15.87 -7.31 23.83
CA ILE A 44 14.70 -8.05 24.33
C ILE A 44 15.15 -8.81 25.58
N PRO A 45 14.70 -8.43 26.79
CA PRO A 45 15.18 -9.01 28.05
C PRO A 45 14.64 -10.43 28.32
N PHE A 46 13.93 -11.02 27.34
CA PHE A 46 13.31 -12.33 27.43
C PHE A 46 14.04 -13.33 26.55
N THR A 47 14.40 -14.47 27.14
CA THR A 47 14.92 -15.64 26.40
C THR A 47 13.87 -16.14 25.41
N GLN A 48 14.29 -16.82 24.34
CA GLN A 48 13.39 -17.30 23.29
C GLN A 48 12.22 -18.14 23.86
N ALA A 49 12.47 -18.95 24.90
CA ALA A 49 11.45 -19.75 25.57
C ALA A 49 10.40 -18.92 26.34
N LYS A 50 10.79 -17.75 26.88
CA LYS A 50 9.91 -16.82 27.61
C LYS A 50 9.19 -15.82 26.70
N ARG A 51 9.39 -15.89 25.37
CA ARG A 51 8.67 -15.04 24.41
C ARG A 51 7.23 -15.50 24.15
N ASN A 52 6.89 -16.72 24.54
CA ASN A 52 5.50 -17.20 24.58
C ASN A 52 4.95 -16.98 25.98
N LEU A 53 4.23 -15.88 26.17
CA LEU A 53 3.71 -15.51 27.49
C LEU A 53 2.66 -16.51 28.00
N PRO A 54 2.79 -17.02 29.24
CA PRO A 54 1.88 -17.99 29.81
C PRO A 54 0.49 -17.39 30.05
N GLU A 55 -0.53 -18.24 30.14
CA GLU A 55 -1.89 -17.80 30.42
C GLU A 55 -2.03 -17.16 31.81
N LYS A 56 -1.32 -17.70 32.79
CA LYS A 56 -1.24 -17.17 34.15
C LYS A 56 0.20 -16.79 34.46
N PRO A 57 0.49 -15.53 34.80
CA PRO A 57 1.85 -15.11 35.12
C PRO A 57 2.14 -15.36 36.61
N ASP A 58 3.41 -15.60 36.92
CA ASP A 58 3.91 -15.34 38.27
C ASP A 58 4.11 -13.82 38.48
N LEU A 59 4.48 -13.41 39.69
CA LEU A 59 4.68 -12.00 40.02
C LEU A 59 5.87 -11.38 39.27
N GLU A 60 6.94 -12.16 39.06
CA GLU A 60 8.17 -11.68 38.45
C GLU A 60 8.00 -11.40 36.95
N ILE A 61 7.46 -12.37 36.20
CA ILE A 61 7.18 -12.24 34.77
C ILE A 61 6.14 -11.14 34.54
N PHE A 62 5.13 -11.04 35.40
CA PHE A 62 4.13 -9.97 35.31
C PHE A 62 4.81 -8.59 35.36
N SER A 63 5.62 -8.33 36.39
CA SER A 63 6.31 -7.05 36.55
C SER A 63 7.31 -6.79 35.41
N GLN A 64 8.13 -7.79 35.07
CA GLN A 64 9.15 -7.66 34.03
C GLN A 64 8.56 -7.32 32.66
N VAL A 65 7.45 -7.97 32.28
CA VAL A 65 6.76 -7.69 31.02
C VAL A 65 6.17 -6.30 31.02
N HIS A 66 5.49 -5.88 32.09
CA HIS A 66 4.90 -4.55 32.16
C HIS A 66 5.96 -3.43 32.13
N GLU A 67 7.06 -3.57 32.87
CA GLU A 67 8.17 -2.61 32.84
C GLU A 67 8.79 -2.49 31.44
N TRP A 68 8.99 -3.62 30.76
CA TRP A 68 9.51 -3.60 29.40
C TRP A 68 8.54 -2.97 28.41
N LEU A 69 7.24 -3.30 28.49
CA LEU A 69 6.21 -2.67 27.65
C LEU A 69 6.11 -1.17 27.91
N ASP A 70 6.21 -0.71 29.16
CA ASP A 70 6.19 0.73 29.50
C ASP A 70 7.41 1.45 28.93
N SER A 71 8.59 0.81 28.98
CA SER A 71 9.82 1.31 28.34
C SER A 71 9.67 1.39 26.82
N MET A 72 9.09 0.37 26.19
CA MET A 72 8.84 0.35 24.75
C MET A 72 7.83 1.44 24.33
N ASP A 73 6.79 1.67 25.12
CA ASP A 73 5.84 2.75 24.87
C ASP A 73 6.50 4.13 24.81
N GLN A 74 7.60 4.33 25.53
CA GLN A 74 8.35 5.60 25.54
C GLN A 74 9.34 5.70 24.37
N ARG A 75 9.99 4.59 24.00
CA ARG A 75 11.04 4.55 22.96
C ARG A 75 10.48 4.54 21.55
N VAL A 76 9.38 3.82 21.34
CA VAL A 76 8.80 3.64 20.01
C VAL A 76 8.17 4.94 19.55
N LEU A 77 8.41 5.35 18.31
CA LEU A 77 7.76 6.52 17.70
C LEU A 77 6.61 6.08 16.77
N VAL A 78 5.66 6.98 16.52
CA VAL A 78 4.48 6.69 15.69
C VAL A 78 4.83 6.22 14.27
N HIS A 79 5.91 6.74 13.68
CA HIS A 79 6.34 6.33 12.34
C HIS A 79 6.89 4.89 12.32
N GLN A 80 7.49 4.43 13.43
CA GLN A 80 7.98 3.05 13.55
C GLN A 80 6.81 2.07 13.69
N LEU A 81 5.80 2.43 14.49
CA LEU A 81 4.52 1.71 14.56
C LEU A 81 3.87 1.60 13.19
N ARG A 82 3.81 2.72 12.46
CA ARG A 82 3.25 2.75 11.11
C ARG A 82 3.99 1.84 10.16
N HIS A 83 5.32 1.93 10.13
CA HIS A 83 6.14 1.08 9.28
C HIS A 83 5.90 -0.41 9.57
N LEU A 84 5.92 -0.81 10.84
CA LEU A 84 5.70 -2.20 11.21
C LEU A 84 4.30 -2.69 10.80
N LEU A 85 3.26 -1.94 11.16
CA LEU A 85 1.88 -2.35 10.89
C LEU A 85 1.56 -2.34 9.39
N GLN A 86 2.25 -1.55 8.58
CA GLN A 86 2.07 -1.58 7.13
C GLN A 86 2.87 -2.71 6.45
N MET A 87 3.99 -3.15 7.04
CA MET A 87 4.88 -4.15 6.44
C MET A 87 4.67 -5.58 6.96
N THR A 88 3.80 -5.78 7.94
CA THR A 88 3.58 -7.08 8.57
C THR A 88 2.11 -7.41 8.68
N THR A 89 1.81 -8.71 8.77
CA THR A 89 0.44 -9.22 9.03
C THR A 89 -0.07 -8.89 10.44
N LEU A 90 0.74 -8.25 11.30
CA LEU A 90 0.33 -7.88 12.67
C LEU A 90 -0.80 -6.86 12.68
N ASN A 91 -0.97 -6.12 11.60
CA ASN A 91 -2.09 -5.18 11.40
C ASN A 91 -3.41 -5.89 11.09
N ALA A 92 -3.41 -7.19 10.80
CA ALA A 92 -4.64 -7.98 10.67
C ALA A 92 -5.23 -8.41 12.03
N SER A 93 -4.51 -8.20 13.14
CA SER A 93 -4.99 -8.58 14.47
C SER A 93 -5.80 -7.45 15.12
N GLU A 94 -7.13 -7.53 15.00
CA GLU A 94 -8.07 -6.63 15.70
C GLU A 94 -7.79 -6.59 17.21
N THR A 95 -7.61 -7.75 17.82
CA THR A 95 -7.44 -7.87 19.28
C THR A 95 -6.14 -7.24 19.76
N GLY A 96 -5.05 -7.42 19.00
CA GLY A 96 -3.76 -6.80 19.29
C GLY A 96 -3.79 -5.28 19.12
N LEU A 97 -4.42 -4.80 18.04
CA LEU A 97 -4.54 -3.37 17.76
C LEU A 97 -5.43 -2.65 18.78
N ARG A 98 -6.57 -3.24 19.15
CA ARG A 98 -7.43 -2.74 20.23
C ARG A 98 -6.71 -2.67 21.56
N ALA A 99 -6.01 -3.74 21.95
CA ALA A 99 -5.25 -3.76 23.20
C ALA A 99 -4.15 -2.68 23.23
N LEU A 100 -3.48 -2.45 22.09
CA LEU A 100 -2.48 -1.40 21.95
C LEU A 100 -3.09 0.01 22.10
N ILE A 101 -4.27 0.25 21.51
CA ILE A 101 -4.99 1.52 21.67
C ILE A 101 -5.40 1.74 23.12
N GLN A 102 -6.03 0.74 23.76
CA GLN A 102 -6.48 0.82 25.15
C GLN A 102 -5.31 1.09 26.10
N ARG A 103 -4.16 0.45 25.86
CA ARG A 103 -2.91 0.68 26.60
C ARG A 103 -2.42 2.13 26.50
N HIS A 104 -2.54 2.78 25.35
CA HIS A 104 -2.17 4.20 25.22
C HIS A 104 -3.24 5.14 25.80
N LEU A 105 -4.52 4.82 25.65
CA LEU A 105 -5.63 5.63 26.18
C LEU A 105 -5.67 5.65 27.72
N ARG A 106 -5.33 4.54 28.39
CA ARG A 106 -5.35 4.46 29.87
C ARG A 106 -4.28 5.28 30.58
N LYS A 107 -3.27 5.78 29.86
CA LYS A 107 -2.20 6.60 30.45
C LYS A 107 -2.79 7.87 31.06
N THR A 108 -2.49 8.12 32.33
CA THR A 108 -2.99 9.30 33.07
C THR A 108 -2.34 10.59 32.58
N LYS A 109 -1.05 10.54 32.26
CA LYS A 109 -0.30 11.62 31.60
C LYS A 109 -0.01 11.20 30.18
N LYS A 110 -0.43 12.04 29.23
CA LYS A 110 -0.22 11.80 27.79
C LYS A 110 0.70 12.86 27.22
N SER A 111 1.75 12.41 26.54
CA SER A 111 2.67 13.28 25.79
C SER A 111 2.13 13.57 24.39
N ASN A 112 2.76 14.50 23.67
CA ASN A 112 2.48 14.70 22.23
C ASN A 112 2.74 13.41 21.42
N VAL A 113 3.75 12.62 21.81
CA VAL A 113 4.05 11.33 21.18
C VAL A 113 2.92 10.33 21.40
N ASP A 114 2.33 10.28 22.60
CA ASP A 114 1.18 9.43 22.87
C ASP A 114 -0.04 9.85 22.04
N ARG A 115 -0.27 11.16 21.92
CA ARG A 115 -1.35 11.70 21.08
C ARG A 115 -1.20 11.24 19.63
N ASP A 116 0.00 11.38 19.05
CA ASP A 116 0.25 11.00 17.65
C ASP A 116 0.08 9.49 17.44
N LYS A 117 0.48 8.67 18.41
CA LYS A 117 0.24 7.21 18.39
C LYS A 117 -1.24 6.90 18.43
N ILE A 118 -1.99 7.49 19.35
CA ILE A 118 -3.44 7.28 19.48
C ILE A 118 -4.15 7.68 18.19
N ASP A 119 -3.84 8.87 17.67
CA ASP A 119 -4.39 9.41 16.43
C ASP A 119 -4.18 8.44 15.24
N PHE A 120 -2.95 7.91 15.09
CA PHE A 120 -2.63 6.94 14.06
C PHE A 120 -3.33 5.59 14.28
N LEU A 121 -3.26 5.03 15.49
CA LEU A 121 -3.78 3.69 15.80
C LEU A 121 -5.30 3.63 15.67
N LEU A 122 -6.03 4.67 16.09
CA LEU A 122 -7.48 4.74 15.94
C LEU A 122 -7.90 4.72 14.48
N VAL A 123 -7.21 5.50 13.62
CA VAL A 123 -7.46 5.49 12.17
C VAL A 123 -7.12 4.14 11.56
N GLN A 124 -6.04 3.50 12.02
CA GLN A 124 -5.64 2.18 11.54
C GLN A 124 -6.64 1.10 11.95
N TYR A 125 -7.19 1.18 13.17
CA TYR A 125 -8.23 0.27 13.65
C TYR A 125 -9.54 0.45 12.87
N PHE A 126 -9.94 1.70 12.65
CA PHE A 126 -11.10 1.99 11.81
C PHE A 126 -10.92 1.43 10.40
N ALA A 127 -9.75 1.64 9.77
CA ALA A 127 -9.48 1.09 8.44
C ALA A 127 -9.51 -0.45 8.39
N LEU A 128 -9.06 -1.12 9.47
CA LEU A 128 -9.11 -2.58 9.59
C LEU A 128 -10.54 -3.11 9.76
N CYS A 129 -11.36 -2.43 10.57
CA CYS A 129 -12.65 -2.95 11.03
C CYS A 129 -13.84 -2.40 10.25
N ALA A 130 -13.69 -1.29 9.53
CA ALA A 130 -14.78 -0.69 8.77
C ALA A 130 -15.29 -1.68 7.71
N PRO A 131 -16.60 -1.96 7.68
CA PRO A 131 -17.21 -2.77 6.63
C PRO A 131 -17.00 -2.14 5.25
N ALA A 132 -16.78 -2.97 4.22
CA ALA A 132 -16.64 -2.52 2.82
C ALA A 132 -17.77 -1.55 2.38
N LYS A 133 -18.99 -1.80 2.85
CA LYS A 133 -20.18 -0.97 2.58
C LYS A 133 -20.04 0.50 3.03
N ILE A 134 -19.20 0.82 4.01
CA ILE A 134 -18.99 2.19 4.50
C ILE A 134 -18.06 2.98 3.56
N TYR A 135 -17.17 2.29 2.84
CA TYR A 135 -16.22 2.93 1.92
C TYR A 135 -16.91 3.52 0.67
N HIS A 136 -18.03 2.93 0.26
CA HIS A 136 -18.81 3.34 -0.93
C HIS A 136 -19.85 4.44 -0.66
N LYS A 137 -19.95 4.92 0.59
CA LYS A 137 -20.89 5.97 1.01
C LYS A 137 -20.12 7.16 1.57
N GLN A 138 -20.82 8.28 1.78
CA GLN A 138 -20.28 9.31 2.65
C GLN A 138 -20.19 8.72 4.06
N ILE A 139 -18.98 8.73 4.63
CA ILE A 139 -18.76 8.29 6.00
C ILE A 139 -19.31 9.38 6.91
N GLU A 140 -20.29 9.03 7.74
CA GLU A 140 -20.87 9.92 8.75
C GLU A 140 -20.25 9.69 10.14
N PRO A 141 -20.37 10.63 11.08
CA PRO A 141 -19.89 10.43 12.45
C PRO A 141 -20.49 9.18 13.12
N ALA A 142 -21.75 8.84 12.82
CA ALA A 142 -22.43 7.66 13.34
C ALA A 142 -21.78 6.35 12.85
N ASP A 143 -21.34 6.30 11.58
CA ASP A 143 -20.63 5.14 11.03
C ASP A 143 -19.32 4.89 11.80
N VAL A 144 -18.59 5.97 12.10
CA VAL A 144 -17.34 5.90 12.85
C VAL A 144 -17.59 5.49 14.30
N ALA A 145 -18.58 6.07 14.97
CA ALA A 145 -18.95 5.69 16.33
C ALA A 145 -19.29 4.19 16.42
N HIS A 146 -20.05 3.65 15.47
CA HIS A 146 -20.41 2.23 15.44
C HIS A 146 -19.20 1.31 15.27
N VAL A 147 -18.30 1.61 14.32
CA VAL A 147 -17.08 0.80 14.12
C VAL A 147 -16.13 0.90 15.32
N MET A 148 -16.11 2.03 16.01
CA MET A 148 -15.20 2.30 17.12
C MET A 148 -15.75 1.90 18.50
N GLU A 149 -16.99 1.41 18.58
CA GLU A 149 -17.64 0.98 19.83
C GLU A 149 -16.77 0.00 20.66
N PRO A 150 -16.07 -1.00 20.09
CA PRO A 150 -15.21 -1.90 20.88
C PRO A 150 -14.01 -1.23 21.55
N VAL A 151 -13.66 -0.01 21.15
CA VAL A 151 -12.50 0.75 21.62
C VAL A 151 -12.94 1.93 22.50
N LEU A 152 -13.95 2.68 22.05
CA LEU A 152 -14.41 3.93 22.69
C LEU A 152 -15.65 3.75 23.55
N GLY A 153 -16.34 2.60 23.46
CA GLY A 153 -17.65 2.38 24.06
C GLY A 153 -18.77 3.04 23.27
N GLU A 154 -19.95 3.13 23.88
CA GLU A 154 -21.07 3.90 23.32
C GLU A 154 -20.74 5.39 23.34
N VAL A 155 -20.66 6.01 22.15
CA VAL A 155 -20.35 7.42 21.96
C VAL A 155 -21.51 8.08 21.24
N ASP A 156 -21.95 9.23 21.73
CA ASP A 156 -22.90 10.09 21.01
C ASP A 156 -22.21 10.71 19.78
N PRO A 157 -22.67 10.42 18.55
CA PRO A 157 -22.08 10.96 17.32
C PRO A 157 -22.44 12.42 17.06
N ALA A 158 -23.13 13.10 17.98
CA ALA A 158 -23.51 14.51 17.84
C ALA A 158 -22.31 15.40 17.49
N PRO A 159 -22.44 16.30 16.49
CA PRO A 159 -21.35 17.18 16.09
C PRO A 159 -20.91 18.10 17.23
N LEU A 160 -19.62 18.11 17.53
CA LEU A 160 -19.03 19.06 18.47
C LEU A 160 -18.83 20.41 17.78
N ALA A 161 -19.38 21.49 18.36
CA ALA A 161 -19.30 22.83 17.76
C ALA A 161 -17.86 23.29 17.50
N TRP A 162 -16.92 22.95 18.38
CA TRP A 162 -15.50 23.30 18.20
C TRP A 162 -14.79 22.44 17.15
N CYS A 163 -15.35 21.29 16.76
CA CYS A 163 -14.89 20.47 15.63
C CYS A 163 -15.45 20.94 14.28
N ALA A 164 -16.29 21.99 14.23
CA ALA A 164 -16.79 22.55 12.97
C ALA A 164 -15.70 22.86 11.92
N PRO A 165 -14.48 23.30 12.28
CA PRO A 165 -13.39 23.44 11.31
C PRO A 165 -13.04 22.13 10.58
N LEU A 166 -13.11 20.97 11.25
CA LEU A 166 -12.85 19.68 10.61
C LEU A 166 -13.92 19.35 9.56
N GLU A 167 -15.18 19.67 9.83
CA GLU A 167 -16.27 19.46 8.87
C GLU A 167 -16.11 20.33 7.61
N GLN A 168 -15.71 21.59 7.78
CA GLN A 168 -15.39 22.47 6.65
C GLN A 168 -14.22 21.93 5.82
N MET A 169 -13.21 21.37 6.49
CA MET A 169 -12.09 20.71 5.83
C MET A 169 -12.55 19.44 5.08
N ILE A 170 -13.41 18.61 5.68
CA ILE A 170 -13.96 17.41 5.02
C ILE A 170 -14.73 17.79 3.75
N GLU A 171 -15.52 18.86 3.78
CA GLU A 171 -16.21 19.34 2.58
C GLU A 171 -15.21 19.82 1.53
N SER A 172 -14.17 20.54 1.94
CA SER A 172 -13.10 21.00 1.05
C SER A 172 -12.36 19.84 0.38
N LEU A 173 -12.14 18.71 1.08
CA LEU A 173 -11.51 17.51 0.51
C LEU A 173 -12.21 17.03 -0.77
N ARG A 174 -13.55 17.14 -0.83
CA ARG A 174 -14.36 16.69 -1.98
C ARG A 174 -14.10 17.50 -3.25
N SER A 175 -13.60 18.73 -3.09
CA SER A 175 -13.36 19.64 -4.22
C SER A 175 -11.97 19.49 -4.82
N LEU A 176 -11.04 18.85 -4.11
CA LEU A 176 -9.65 18.69 -4.52
C LEU A 176 -9.53 17.76 -5.73
N ARG A 177 -8.68 18.12 -6.70
CA ARG A 177 -8.45 17.35 -7.93
C ARG A 177 -6.99 16.99 -8.16
N SER A 178 -6.07 17.56 -7.38
CA SER A 178 -4.64 17.27 -7.48
C SER A 178 -3.92 17.42 -6.15
N LEU A 179 -2.80 16.71 -5.94
CA LEU A 179 -1.95 16.96 -4.78
C LEU A 179 -1.40 18.40 -4.76
N ARG A 180 -1.29 19.04 -5.93
CA ARG A 180 -0.85 20.43 -6.08
C ARG A 180 -1.76 21.41 -5.33
N GLU A 181 -3.07 21.16 -5.30
CA GLU A 181 -4.01 22.01 -4.56
C GLU A 181 -3.81 21.89 -3.04
N ILE A 182 -3.59 20.67 -2.53
CA ILE A 182 -3.34 20.41 -1.11
C ILE A 182 -2.11 21.16 -0.61
N LEU A 183 -1.01 21.13 -1.37
CA LEU A 183 0.23 21.81 -1.01
C LEU A 183 0.08 23.33 -1.06
N LYS A 184 -0.69 23.88 -2.01
CA LYS A 184 -0.91 25.33 -2.13
C LYS A 184 -1.76 25.90 -1.01
N THR A 185 -2.71 25.14 -0.48
CA THR A 185 -3.65 25.63 0.54
C THR A 185 -3.18 25.40 1.97
N ASN A 186 -1.96 24.86 2.19
CA ASN A 186 -1.47 24.42 3.49
C ASN A 186 -2.48 23.55 4.24
N PHE A 187 -3.20 22.69 3.50
CA PHE A 187 -4.36 21.98 4.02
C PHE A 187 -4.02 21.10 5.24
N ILE A 188 -2.86 20.44 5.19
CA ILE A 188 -2.36 19.56 6.25
C ILE A 188 -2.07 20.36 7.54
N GLU A 189 -1.52 21.57 7.40
CA GLU A 189 -1.16 22.42 8.53
C GLU A 189 -2.40 22.98 9.23
N GLN A 190 -3.46 23.31 8.47
CA GLN A 190 -4.75 23.68 9.05
C GLN A 190 -5.30 22.56 9.94
N GLY A 191 -5.23 21.30 9.48
CA GLY A 191 -5.68 20.15 10.26
C GLY A 191 -4.87 19.93 11.54
N ARG A 192 -3.55 20.17 11.48
CA ARG A 192 -2.70 20.14 12.67
C ARG A 192 -3.04 21.24 13.66
N LYS A 193 -3.28 22.47 13.20
CA LYS A 193 -3.66 23.59 14.05
C LYS A 193 -4.95 23.31 14.83
N VAL A 194 -5.93 22.66 14.20
CA VAL A 194 -7.16 22.22 14.89
C VAL A 194 -6.85 21.19 15.99
N LYS A 195 -6.00 20.20 15.70
CA LYS A 195 -5.54 19.21 16.70
C LYS A 195 -4.76 19.82 17.86
N GLU A 196 -3.89 20.80 17.59
CA GLU A 196 -3.13 21.49 18.61
C GLU A 196 -4.03 22.32 19.51
N THR A 197 -5.00 23.03 18.92
CA THR A 197 -5.98 23.85 19.66
C THR A 197 -6.90 22.99 20.54
N ALA A 198 -7.15 21.73 20.17
CA ALA A 198 -7.96 20.80 20.96
C ALA A 198 -7.36 20.52 22.36
N GLY A 199 -6.03 20.55 22.50
CA GLY A 199 -5.36 20.28 23.77
C GLY A 199 -5.85 19.00 24.44
N GLY A 200 -6.34 19.12 25.69
CA GLY A 200 -6.90 18.00 26.45
C GLY A 200 -8.24 17.47 25.92
N MET A 201 -9.02 18.29 25.21
CA MET A 201 -10.31 17.91 24.62
C MET A 201 -10.16 16.90 23.49
N PHE A 202 -8.95 16.71 22.96
CA PHE A 202 -8.65 15.67 21.98
C PHE A 202 -9.07 14.27 22.44
N TYR A 203 -9.00 13.98 23.75
CA TYR A 203 -9.28 12.66 24.29
C TYR A 203 -10.75 12.42 24.64
N ASP A 204 -11.63 13.40 24.39
CA ASP A 204 -13.07 13.21 24.49
C ASP A 204 -13.53 12.20 23.42
N PRO A 205 -14.30 11.14 23.75
CA PRO A 205 -14.70 10.13 22.77
C PRO A 205 -15.37 10.69 21.51
N ALA A 206 -16.22 11.72 21.63
CA ALA A 206 -16.85 12.37 20.49
C ALA A 206 -15.81 13.12 19.61
N ALA A 207 -14.80 13.73 20.23
CA ALA A 207 -13.69 14.36 19.51
C ALA A 207 -12.84 13.32 18.76
N LEU A 208 -12.56 12.18 19.39
CA LEU A 208 -11.84 11.07 18.75
C LEU A 208 -12.59 10.57 17.51
N VAL A 209 -13.92 10.42 17.58
CA VAL A 209 -14.75 10.07 16.42
C VAL A 209 -14.57 11.09 15.28
N ALA A 210 -14.63 12.38 15.57
CA ALA A 210 -14.43 13.43 14.57
C ALA A 210 -13.03 13.40 13.94
N PHE A 211 -11.97 13.23 14.74
CA PHE A 211 -10.60 13.13 14.25
C PHE A 211 -10.35 11.86 13.44
N ILE A 212 -10.91 10.72 13.85
CA ILE A 212 -10.82 9.47 13.09
C ILE A 212 -11.42 9.67 11.71
N ARG A 213 -12.64 10.20 11.64
CA ARG A 213 -13.34 10.49 10.38
C ARG A 213 -12.50 11.39 9.47
N PHE A 214 -12.05 12.53 10.00
CA PHE A 214 -11.24 13.49 9.25
C PHE A 214 -9.95 12.87 8.73
N ASN A 215 -9.16 12.23 9.60
CA ASN A 215 -7.87 11.65 9.23
C ASN A 215 -8.00 10.52 8.23
N PHE A 216 -9.03 9.68 8.40
CA PHE A 216 -9.32 8.60 7.49
C PHE A 216 -9.66 9.14 6.10
N LEU A 217 -10.57 10.12 6.01
CA LEU A 217 -10.95 10.75 4.73
C LEU A 217 -9.79 11.52 4.10
N LEU A 218 -8.98 12.21 4.90
CA LEU A 218 -7.76 12.88 4.44
C LEU A 218 -6.77 11.87 3.85
N ARG A 219 -6.50 10.75 4.56
CA ARG A 219 -5.60 9.70 4.08
C ARG A 219 -6.12 9.09 2.79
N ARG A 220 -7.42 8.79 2.70
CA ARG A 220 -8.06 8.27 1.49
C ARG A 220 -7.91 9.24 0.31
N THR A 221 -8.26 10.51 0.52
CA THR A 221 -8.17 11.55 -0.53
C THR A 221 -6.72 11.75 -1.00
N LEU A 222 -5.76 11.78 -0.08
CA LEU A 222 -4.34 11.90 -0.43
C LEU A 222 -3.87 10.72 -1.30
N ILE A 223 -4.28 9.50 -0.96
CA ILE A 223 -3.97 8.30 -1.73
C ILE A 223 -4.61 8.41 -3.11
N GLU A 224 -5.90 8.75 -3.21
CA GLU A 224 -6.61 8.90 -4.50
C GLU A 224 -5.95 9.95 -5.41
N LEU A 225 -5.61 11.12 -4.87
CA LEU A 225 -4.96 12.19 -5.63
C LEU A 225 -3.55 11.81 -6.09
N MET A 226 -2.77 11.14 -5.23
CA MET A 226 -1.46 10.62 -5.59
C MET A 226 -1.56 9.62 -6.75
N HIS A 227 -2.53 8.71 -6.71
CA HIS A 227 -2.76 7.77 -7.83
C HIS A 227 -3.19 8.51 -9.10
N ALA A 228 -4.07 9.50 -8.99
CA ALA A 228 -4.46 10.32 -10.14
C ALA A 228 -3.26 11.04 -10.78
N ASP A 229 -2.34 11.58 -9.96
CA ASP A 229 -1.09 12.19 -10.42
C ASP A 229 -0.16 11.18 -11.12
N LEU A 230 -0.01 9.96 -10.55
CA LEU A 230 0.78 8.89 -11.17
C LEU A 230 0.18 8.41 -12.50
N ILE A 231 -1.14 8.26 -12.58
CA ILE A 231 -1.85 7.90 -13.81
C ILE A 231 -1.62 8.98 -14.88
N ALA A 232 -1.72 10.26 -14.52
CA ALA A 232 -1.47 11.37 -15.44
C ALA A 232 -0.03 11.35 -15.98
N ILE A 233 0.97 11.08 -15.12
CA ILE A 233 2.37 10.91 -15.52
C ILE A 233 2.52 9.77 -16.54
N ARG A 234 1.99 8.59 -16.22
CA ARG A 234 2.09 7.40 -17.10
C ARG A 234 1.44 7.65 -18.45
N ALA A 235 0.23 8.21 -18.47
CA ALA A 235 -0.48 8.57 -19.70
C ALA A 235 0.32 9.58 -20.53
N GLY A 236 0.91 10.58 -19.88
CA GLY A 236 1.75 11.56 -20.54
C GLY A 236 3.02 10.97 -21.15
N LEU A 237 3.69 10.05 -20.45
CA LEU A 237 4.85 9.34 -20.98
C LEU A 237 4.49 8.48 -22.21
N SER A 238 3.35 7.78 -22.19
CA SER A 238 2.89 7.00 -23.35
C SER A 238 2.60 7.89 -24.57
N GLN A 239 2.04 9.09 -24.35
CA GLN A 239 1.82 10.07 -25.42
C GLN A 239 3.14 10.61 -25.98
N LEU A 240 4.11 10.94 -25.13
CA LEU A 240 5.44 11.38 -25.54
C LEU A 240 6.18 10.33 -26.38
N GLN A 241 6.13 9.06 -25.94
CA GLN A 241 6.70 7.95 -26.70
C GLN A 241 6.02 7.79 -28.07
N SER A 242 4.69 7.90 -28.12
CA SER A 242 3.92 7.84 -29.37
C SER A 242 4.24 9.01 -30.31
N ALA A 243 4.54 10.19 -29.75
CA ALA A 243 5.00 11.36 -30.50
C ALA A 243 6.49 11.29 -30.89
N GLY A 244 7.20 10.20 -30.59
CA GLY A 244 8.61 10.00 -30.93
C GLY A 244 9.60 10.82 -30.09
N VAL A 245 9.17 11.36 -28.94
CA VAL A 245 10.04 12.09 -28.03
C VAL A 245 10.99 11.11 -27.34
N ARG A 246 12.29 11.34 -27.49
CA ARG A 246 13.34 10.45 -26.97
C ARG A 246 13.86 10.83 -25.59
N THR A 247 13.72 12.11 -25.21
CA THR A 247 14.29 12.65 -23.98
C THR A 247 13.37 13.70 -23.37
N ILE A 248 13.35 13.77 -22.04
CA ILE A 248 12.57 14.69 -21.23
C ILE A 248 13.54 15.43 -20.30
N ASP A 249 13.33 16.73 -20.13
CA ASP A 249 14.06 17.51 -19.13
C ASP A 249 13.41 17.29 -17.76
N CYS A 250 14.15 16.64 -16.85
CA CYS A 250 13.66 16.29 -15.52
C CYS A 250 14.42 17.01 -14.39
N HIS A 251 14.92 18.23 -14.66
CA HIS A 251 15.67 19.00 -13.68
C HIS A 251 14.89 19.32 -12.40
N ARG A 252 13.56 19.42 -12.44
CA ARG A 252 12.74 19.68 -11.24
C ARG A 252 12.74 18.50 -10.27
N LEU A 253 12.99 17.29 -10.77
CA LEU A 253 13.18 16.09 -9.97
C LEU A 253 14.64 15.92 -9.47
N GLY A 254 15.54 16.82 -9.87
CA GLY A 254 16.99 16.69 -9.63
C GLY A 254 17.69 15.69 -10.55
N LEU A 255 17.04 15.32 -11.66
CA LEU A 255 17.63 14.48 -12.72
C LEU A 255 18.29 15.34 -13.81
N SER A 256 18.82 14.70 -14.85
CA SER A 256 19.43 15.41 -15.98
C SER A 256 18.40 16.09 -16.89
N ALA A 257 18.85 17.03 -17.72
CA ALA A 257 18.04 17.68 -18.75
C ALA A 257 17.60 16.75 -19.91
N SER A 258 18.02 15.48 -19.90
CA SER A 258 17.86 14.57 -21.03
C SER A 258 17.67 13.14 -20.55
N GLU A 259 16.60 12.90 -19.78
CA GLU A 259 16.25 11.57 -19.31
C GLU A 259 15.37 10.83 -20.33
N PRO A 260 15.61 9.53 -20.58
CA PRO A 260 14.74 8.75 -21.45
C PRO A 260 13.37 8.51 -20.79
N PRO A 261 12.25 8.57 -21.53
CA PRO A 261 10.90 8.32 -20.99
C PRO A 261 10.76 6.97 -20.26
N THR A 262 11.53 5.95 -20.67
CA THR A 262 11.54 4.63 -20.03
C THR A 262 12.05 4.67 -18.60
N LYS A 263 13.10 5.44 -18.32
CA LYS A 263 13.63 5.60 -16.96
C LYS A 263 12.64 6.35 -16.06
N ILE A 264 11.92 7.33 -16.62
CA ILE A 264 10.88 8.06 -15.89
C ILE A 264 9.68 7.15 -15.58
N LEU A 265 9.33 6.26 -16.52
CA LEU A 265 8.29 5.25 -16.30
C LEU A 265 8.68 4.32 -15.15
N THR A 266 9.92 3.81 -15.14
CA THR A 266 10.43 3.00 -14.02
C THR A 266 10.34 3.75 -12.69
N ILE A 267 10.70 5.03 -12.63
CA ILE A 267 10.57 5.85 -11.40
C ILE A 267 9.10 5.98 -10.96
N ALA A 268 8.16 6.12 -11.90
CA ALA A 268 6.74 6.19 -11.61
C ALA A 268 6.11 4.83 -11.23
N GLU A 269 6.67 3.72 -11.71
CA GLU A 269 6.29 2.35 -11.34
C GLU A 269 6.86 1.96 -9.97
N GLU A 270 8.10 2.35 -9.69
CA GLU A 270 8.78 2.11 -8.41
C GLU A 270 8.40 3.14 -7.34
N TRP A 271 7.44 4.03 -7.63
CA TRP A 271 7.02 5.06 -6.68
C TRP A 271 6.34 4.43 -5.45
N LYS A 272 7.14 4.14 -4.43
CA LYS A 272 6.64 3.65 -3.16
C LYS A 272 5.90 4.76 -2.43
N GLN A 273 4.72 4.44 -1.88
CA GLN A 273 3.95 5.39 -1.08
C GLN A 273 4.84 5.98 0.04
N PRO A 274 4.98 7.31 0.14
CA PRO A 274 5.88 7.95 1.11
C PRO A 274 5.45 7.75 2.58
N PHE A 275 4.30 7.12 2.83
CA PHE A 275 3.79 6.85 4.18
C PHE A 275 4.67 5.89 5.00
N GLN A 276 5.73 5.30 4.40
CA GLN A 276 6.64 4.34 5.01
C GLN A 276 7.87 4.94 5.72
N LYS A 277 8.10 6.26 5.62
CA LYS A 277 9.21 6.98 6.29
C LYS A 277 8.70 7.93 7.40
N GLU A 278 9.63 8.49 8.19
CA GLU A 278 9.32 9.50 9.22
C GLU A 278 8.29 10.51 8.70
N TYR A 279 7.14 10.61 9.35
CA TYR A 279 6.07 11.53 8.98
C TYR A 279 6.39 12.94 9.47
N THR A 280 7.52 13.49 9.05
CA THR A 280 7.79 14.91 9.19
C THR A 280 7.11 15.63 8.04
N GLU A 281 6.61 16.83 8.29
CA GLU A 281 6.05 17.70 7.23
C GLU A 281 7.01 17.84 6.05
N ARG A 282 8.32 17.91 6.34
CA ARG A 282 9.35 17.98 5.33
C ARG A 282 9.40 16.73 4.45
N SER A 283 9.30 15.52 4.99
CA SER A 283 9.47 14.31 4.17
C SER A 283 8.27 14.04 3.25
N VAL A 284 7.05 14.31 3.73
CA VAL A 284 5.81 14.12 2.97
C VAL A 284 5.68 15.21 1.91
N SER A 285 5.91 16.47 2.27
CA SER A 285 5.92 17.57 1.30
C SER A 285 7.01 17.36 0.25
N GLN A 286 8.22 16.95 0.63
CA GLN A 286 9.29 16.63 -0.33
C GLN A 286 8.93 15.49 -1.28
N ALA A 287 8.24 14.45 -0.81
CA ALA A 287 7.81 13.36 -1.68
C ALA A 287 6.74 13.84 -2.67
N PHE A 288 5.75 14.61 -2.20
CA PHE A 288 4.73 15.19 -3.09
C PHE A 288 5.31 16.23 -4.05
N ASP A 289 6.25 17.06 -3.60
CA ASP A 289 6.96 18.03 -4.45
C ASP A 289 7.73 17.33 -5.57
N LYS A 290 8.40 16.21 -5.27
CA LYS A 290 9.07 15.39 -6.28
C LYS A 290 8.07 14.81 -7.29
N LEU A 291 6.97 14.23 -6.83
CA LEU A 291 5.94 13.68 -7.72
C LEU A 291 5.33 14.77 -8.63
N LEU A 292 5.01 15.93 -8.06
CA LEU A 292 4.44 17.05 -8.78
C LEU A 292 5.45 17.73 -9.71
N GLY A 293 6.73 17.75 -9.34
CA GLY A 293 7.83 18.16 -10.20
C GLY A 293 7.91 17.27 -11.44
N LEU A 294 7.86 15.95 -11.23
CA LEU A 294 7.84 14.98 -12.32
C LEU A 294 6.61 15.15 -13.22
N ARG A 295 5.44 15.33 -12.63
CA ARG A 295 4.20 15.64 -13.38
C ARG A 295 4.37 16.89 -14.24
N ALA A 296 4.91 17.97 -13.67
CA ALA A 296 5.12 19.22 -14.41
C ALA A 296 6.13 19.07 -15.56
N ASP A 297 7.19 18.28 -15.37
CA ASP A 297 8.20 18.02 -16.40
C ASP A 297 7.59 17.24 -17.59
N VAL A 298 6.74 16.26 -17.32
CA VAL A 298 6.01 15.50 -18.35
C VAL A 298 4.98 16.37 -19.08
N GLU A 299 4.19 17.17 -18.35
CA GLU A 299 3.23 18.13 -18.93
C GLU A 299 3.94 19.12 -19.86
N GLN A 300 5.07 19.68 -19.43
CA GLN A 300 5.85 20.62 -20.24
C GLN A 300 6.46 19.96 -21.49
N ALA A 301 6.91 18.72 -21.40
CA ALA A 301 7.40 17.99 -22.56
C ALA A 301 6.29 17.71 -23.57
N LEU A 302 5.07 17.42 -23.11
CA LEU A 302 3.90 17.21 -23.97
C LEU A 302 3.53 18.48 -24.73
N GLU A 303 3.47 19.62 -24.03
CA GLU A 303 3.20 20.92 -24.66
C GLU A 303 4.21 21.23 -25.77
N LYS A 304 5.50 20.97 -25.52
CA LYS A 304 6.56 21.14 -26.53
C LYS A 304 6.40 20.18 -27.72
N ALA A 305 5.99 18.94 -27.47
CA ALA A 305 5.79 17.94 -28.53
C ALA A 305 4.59 18.29 -29.42
N VAL A 306 3.48 18.73 -28.82
CA VAL A 306 2.27 19.19 -29.54
C VAL A 306 2.54 20.48 -30.31
N GLY A 307 3.27 21.44 -29.72
CA GLY A 307 3.67 22.68 -30.40
C GLY A 307 4.55 22.43 -31.65
N LYS A 308 5.49 21.48 -31.57
CA LYS A 308 6.34 21.11 -32.71
C LYS A 308 5.58 20.35 -33.82
N ALA A 309 4.54 19.60 -33.46
CA ALA A 309 3.68 18.94 -34.46
C ALA A 309 2.87 19.95 -35.29
N GLY A 310 2.55 21.13 -34.73
CA GLY A 310 1.88 22.22 -35.44
C GLY A 310 2.77 22.97 -36.43
N GLU A 311 4.06 23.17 -36.11
CA GLU A 311 5.01 23.85 -37.02
C GLU A 311 5.53 22.96 -38.15
N GLY A 312 5.61 21.64 -37.92
CA GLY A 312 6.05 20.67 -38.93
C GLY A 312 5.12 20.55 -40.15
N ALA A 313 3.84 20.92 -40.02
CA ALA A 313 2.88 20.87 -41.12
C ALA A 313 3.01 22.06 -42.10
N ILE A 314 3.63 23.17 -41.70
CA ILE A 314 3.76 24.36 -42.57
C ILE A 314 5.07 24.33 -43.38
N GLN A 315 6.10 23.61 -42.93
CA GLN A 315 7.39 23.52 -43.64
C GLN A 315 7.49 22.40 -44.69
N GLN A 316 6.50 21.50 -44.82
CA GLN A 316 6.51 20.45 -45.85
C GLN A 316 5.86 20.83 -47.19
N LEU A 317 5.37 22.07 -47.37
CA LEU A 317 4.73 22.52 -48.62
C LEU A 317 5.57 23.45 -49.50
N GLN A 318 6.79 23.84 -49.10
CA GLN A 318 7.65 24.68 -49.94
C GLN A 318 9.12 24.26 -49.84
N GLY A 319 9.59 23.47 -50.82
CA GLY A 319 11.01 23.16 -50.90
C GLY A 319 11.41 21.99 -51.82
N GLN A 320 10.85 21.88 -53.03
CA GLN A 320 11.56 21.20 -54.11
C GLN A 320 11.87 22.20 -55.21
N PRO A 321 13.14 22.25 -55.65
CA PRO A 321 13.36 22.09 -57.08
C PRO A 321 14.48 21.08 -57.42
N ALA A 322 14.10 20.20 -58.34
CA ALA A 322 14.82 19.72 -59.53
C ALA A 322 16.33 19.40 -59.48
N LYS A 323 16.57 18.09 -59.68
CA LYS A 323 17.68 17.41 -60.35
C LYS A 323 18.62 18.26 -61.24
N SER A 324 19.93 18.06 -61.04
CA SER A 324 20.90 17.81 -62.13
C SER A 324 22.21 17.19 -61.62
N THR A 325 22.54 16.00 -62.09
CA THR A 325 23.90 15.44 -62.25
C THR A 325 24.41 15.77 -63.67
N PRO A 326 25.71 15.79 -64.03
CA PRO A 326 26.68 14.71 -63.73
C PRO A 326 28.21 15.03 -63.66
N ALA A 327 28.99 13.97 -63.37
CA ALA A 327 30.32 13.60 -63.91
C ALA A 327 31.66 13.95 -63.18
N ALA A 328 32.24 12.90 -62.58
CA ALA A 328 33.61 12.33 -62.68
C ALA A 328 34.89 13.19 -62.90
N LYS A 329 35.88 13.05 -61.99
CA LYS A 329 37.32 12.64 -62.17
C LYS A 329 38.12 12.91 -60.88
N LYS A 330 38.70 11.88 -60.23
CA LYS A 330 40.08 11.33 -60.29
C LYS A 330 41.21 12.22 -59.72
N THR A 331 41.88 11.63 -58.71
CA THR A 331 43.33 11.62 -58.35
C THR A 331 44.05 12.89 -57.90
N SER A 332 44.66 12.88 -56.71
CA SER A 332 46.13 12.74 -56.54
C SER A 332 46.60 12.76 -55.06
N GLN A 333 47.67 12.01 -54.82
CA GLN A 333 48.40 11.76 -53.56
C GLN A 333 49.28 12.93 -53.09
N GLY A 334 49.75 12.84 -51.83
CA GLY A 334 50.94 13.53 -51.31
C GLY A 334 50.78 13.94 -49.84
N SER A 335 50.96 13.05 -48.86
CA SER A 335 52.22 12.68 -48.20
C SER A 335 52.89 13.83 -47.41
N ALA A 336 52.74 13.80 -46.08
CA ALA A 336 53.77 14.18 -45.10
C ALA A 336 53.33 13.76 -43.68
N ALA A 337 54.03 12.79 -43.11
CA ALA A 337 54.14 12.56 -41.67
C ALA A 337 55.56 13.03 -41.25
N PRO A 338 56.02 12.90 -39.98
CA PRO A 338 55.30 12.64 -38.72
C PRO A 338 55.73 13.61 -37.60
N LYS A 339 55.07 13.55 -36.42
CA LYS A 339 55.78 13.46 -35.13
C LYS A 339 54.85 13.03 -33.97
N ALA A 340 55.34 11.98 -33.32
CA ALA A 340 54.99 11.38 -32.06
C ALA A 340 54.35 12.31 -31.00
N ASN A 341 53.35 11.78 -30.28
CA ASN A 341 53.60 11.43 -28.89
C ASN A 341 52.65 10.34 -28.38
N ALA A 342 53.26 9.35 -27.72
CA ALA A 342 52.61 8.23 -27.09
C ALA A 342 52.01 8.62 -25.75
N LYS A 343 50.79 8.15 -25.45
CA LYS A 343 50.42 7.80 -24.07
C LYS A 343 49.39 6.67 -24.05
N THR A 344 49.92 5.56 -23.54
CA THR A 344 49.39 4.30 -23.05
C THR A 344 47.91 4.27 -22.71
N LYS A 345 47.24 3.29 -23.30
CA LYS A 345 45.86 2.86 -23.08
C LYS A 345 45.85 1.85 -21.93
N GLU A 346 45.45 2.27 -20.74
CA GLU A 346 45.11 1.36 -19.65
C GLU A 346 43.71 0.77 -19.87
N ARG A 347 43.65 -0.55 -19.74
CA ARG A 347 42.48 -1.42 -19.88
C ARG A 347 41.84 -1.56 -18.49
N PRO A 348 40.58 -1.17 -18.27
CA PRO A 348 39.88 -1.58 -17.06
C PRO A 348 39.49 -3.04 -17.21
N VAL A 349 39.93 -3.81 -16.22
CA VAL A 349 39.62 -5.21 -15.98
C VAL A 349 38.10 -5.37 -15.83
N ALA A 350 37.58 -6.44 -16.43
CA ALA A 350 36.23 -6.92 -16.22
C ALA A 350 35.98 -7.17 -14.72
N GLY A 351 35.23 -6.26 -14.10
CA GLY A 351 34.58 -6.50 -12.83
C GLY A 351 33.33 -7.33 -13.08
N ALA A 352 33.22 -8.44 -12.36
CA ALA A 352 32.08 -9.32 -12.36
C ALA A 352 30.79 -8.52 -12.16
N SER A 353 29.93 -8.53 -13.17
CA SER A 353 28.53 -8.15 -13.04
C SER A 353 27.85 -9.18 -12.13
N GLU A 354 27.48 -8.72 -10.93
CA GLU A 354 26.48 -9.39 -10.09
C GLU A 354 25.21 -9.65 -10.92
N PRO A 355 24.51 -10.77 -10.70
CA PRO A 355 23.39 -11.16 -11.55
C PRO A 355 22.24 -10.17 -11.40
N ASP A 356 21.66 -9.81 -12.54
CA ASP A 356 20.40 -9.09 -12.66
C ASP A 356 19.40 -9.60 -11.62
N SER A 357 19.08 -8.74 -10.65
CA SER A 357 17.99 -8.97 -9.73
C SER A 357 16.69 -8.87 -10.53
N ALA A 358 16.22 -10.02 -11.03
CA ALA A 358 14.84 -10.19 -11.44
C ALA A 358 13.97 -9.70 -10.28
N VAL A 359 13.30 -8.56 -10.50
CA VAL A 359 12.41 -7.91 -9.53
C VAL A 359 11.42 -8.96 -9.05
N ALA A 360 11.63 -9.47 -7.85
CA ALA A 360 10.77 -10.49 -7.28
C ALA A 360 9.37 -9.86 -7.09
N LEU A 361 8.41 -10.29 -7.91
CA LEU A 361 7.01 -9.91 -7.76
C LEU A 361 6.55 -10.32 -6.35
N ASP A 362 6.29 -9.34 -5.50
CA ASP A 362 5.66 -9.56 -4.21
C ASP A 362 4.13 -9.55 -4.35
N PHE A 363 3.46 -10.06 -3.31
CA PHE A 363 2.01 -10.30 -3.32
C PHE A 363 1.21 -9.00 -3.46
N GLU A 364 1.65 -7.92 -2.83
CA GLU A 364 0.97 -6.62 -2.82
C GLU A 364 1.12 -5.89 -4.16
N ASN A 365 2.32 -5.87 -4.73
CA ASN A 365 2.58 -5.29 -6.05
C ASN A 365 1.79 -6.02 -7.15
N CYS A 366 1.68 -7.35 -7.05
CA CYS A 366 0.85 -8.13 -7.95
C CYS A 366 -0.63 -7.77 -7.81
N MET A 367 -1.13 -7.61 -6.57
CA MET A 367 -2.52 -7.18 -6.33
C MET A 367 -2.81 -5.79 -6.92
N GLU A 368 -1.89 -4.85 -6.75
CA GLU A 368 -1.98 -3.47 -7.25
C GLU A 368 -2.01 -3.44 -8.78
N GLN A 369 -1.13 -4.19 -9.46
CA GLN A 369 -1.11 -4.25 -10.93
C GLN A 369 -2.38 -4.85 -11.54
N ILE A 370 -3.02 -5.82 -10.88
CA ILE A 370 -4.31 -6.38 -11.34
C ILE A 370 -5.39 -5.32 -11.24
N TRP A 371 -5.44 -4.63 -10.10
CA TRP A 371 -6.42 -3.60 -9.84
C TRP A 371 -6.30 -2.43 -10.82
N GLU A 372 -5.08 -1.94 -11.06
CA GLU A 372 -4.80 -0.86 -12.02
C GLU A 372 -5.29 -1.20 -13.44
N GLN A 373 -5.07 -2.43 -13.91
CA GLN A 373 -5.51 -2.85 -15.24
C GLN A 373 -7.03 -2.92 -15.37
N LEU A 374 -7.70 -3.37 -14.31
CA LEU A 374 -9.16 -3.47 -14.29
C LEU A 374 -9.86 -2.11 -14.20
N ILE A 375 -9.18 -1.10 -13.64
CA ILE A 375 -9.64 0.30 -13.66
C ILE A 375 -9.33 0.98 -15.00
N ALA A 376 -8.11 0.80 -15.53
CA ALA A 376 -7.69 1.42 -16.78
C ALA A 376 -8.50 0.92 -17.98
N THR A 377 -8.94 -0.35 -17.94
CA THR A 377 -9.82 -0.94 -18.94
C THR A 377 -11.05 -1.53 -18.24
N PRO A 378 -12.04 -0.70 -17.86
CA PRO A 378 -13.23 -1.18 -17.18
C PRO A 378 -13.91 -2.25 -18.03
N PRO A 379 -14.38 -3.35 -17.42
CA PRO A 379 -15.11 -4.39 -18.14
C PRO A 379 -16.31 -3.76 -18.84
N THR A 380 -16.38 -3.91 -20.16
CA THR A 380 -17.55 -3.46 -20.93
C THR A 380 -18.76 -4.25 -20.43
N ARG A 381 -19.86 -3.58 -20.05
CA ARG A 381 -21.10 -4.22 -19.59
C ARG A 381 -21.48 -5.37 -20.54
N GLY A 382 -21.46 -6.61 -20.04
CA GLY A 382 -21.79 -7.82 -20.80
C GLY A 382 -20.61 -8.74 -21.16
N ARG A 383 -19.34 -8.36 -20.90
CA ARG A 383 -18.22 -9.32 -21.00
C ARG A 383 -18.15 -10.22 -19.77
N SER A 384 -18.25 -11.52 -19.99
CA SER A 384 -18.19 -12.53 -18.91
C SER A 384 -16.78 -12.74 -18.33
N MET A 385 -15.72 -12.29 -19.02
CA MET A 385 -14.33 -12.48 -18.62
C MET A 385 -13.42 -11.31 -19.04
N THR A 386 -12.40 -11.00 -18.24
CA THR A 386 -11.40 -9.94 -18.46
C THR A 386 -9.99 -10.50 -18.34
N THR A 387 -9.10 -10.17 -19.28
CA THR A 387 -7.70 -10.61 -19.24
C THR A 387 -6.82 -9.54 -18.60
N VAL A 388 -5.98 -9.95 -17.66
CA VAL A 388 -4.96 -9.11 -17.00
C VAL A 388 -3.58 -9.66 -17.34
N LYS A 389 -2.61 -8.78 -17.57
CA LYS A 389 -1.23 -9.13 -17.92
C LYS A 389 -0.24 -8.63 -16.87
N ILE A 390 0.48 -9.52 -16.21
CA ILE A 390 1.52 -9.17 -15.22
C ILE A 390 2.82 -9.81 -15.64
N GLY A 391 3.83 -8.98 -15.95
CA GLY A 391 5.06 -9.44 -16.61
C GLY A 391 4.75 -10.16 -17.92
N GLY A 392 5.26 -11.38 -18.07
CA GLY A 392 4.96 -12.29 -19.19
C GLY A 392 3.60 -13.02 -19.07
N ALA A 393 3.02 -13.10 -17.87
CA ALA A 393 1.81 -13.87 -17.63
C ALA A 393 0.54 -13.16 -18.11
N ARG A 394 -0.38 -13.92 -18.70
CA ARG A 394 -1.74 -13.48 -19.04
C ARG A 394 -2.75 -14.36 -18.29
N ILE A 395 -3.56 -13.74 -17.45
CA ILE A 395 -4.55 -14.43 -16.62
C ILE A 395 -5.93 -13.97 -17.05
N LEU A 396 -6.82 -14.94 -17.25
CA LEU A 396 -8.23 -14.67 -17.47
C LEU A 396 -8.96 -14.61 -16.12
N LEU A 397 -9.68 -13.53 -15.89
CA LEU A 397 -10.54 -13.31 -14.73
C LEU A 397 -11.99 -13.48 -15.13
N SER A 398 -12.74 -14.20 -14.31
CA SER A 398 -14.19 -14.30 -14.38
C SER A 398 -14.87 -13.03 -13.89
N SER A 399 -16.14 -12.83 -14.25
CA SER A 399 -16.91 -11.65 -13.85
C SER A 399 -16.91 -11.40 -12.34
N TRP A 400 -16.96 -12.43 -11.49
CA TRP A 400 -16.94 -12.30 -10.03
C TRP A 400 -15.53 -12.05 -9.45
N GLU A 401 -14.47 -12.56 -10.08
CA GLU A 401 -13.10 -12.16 -9.73
C GLU A 401 -12.91 -10.68 -10.06
N VAL A 402 -13.35 -10.26 -11.25
CA VAL A 402 -13.31 -8.85 -11.66
C VAL A 402 -14.12 -7.98 -10.72
N THR A 403 -15.34 -8.39 -10.35
CA THR A 403 -16.14 -7.68 -9.35
C THR A 403 -15.40 -7.59 -8.02
N ALA A 404 -14.76 -8.66 -7.54
CA ALA A 404 -13.99 -8.61 -6.29
C ALA A 404 -12.82 -7.59 -6.30
N PHE A 405 -12.30 -7.22 -7.48
CA PHE A 405 -11.30 -6.17 -7.63
C PHE A 405 -11.91 -4.77 -7.87
N VAL A 406 -13.01 -4.67 -8.63
CA VAL A 406 -13.59 -3.39 -9.09
C VAL A 406 -14.66 -2.85 -8.13
N SER A 407 -15.34 -3.75 -7.42
CA SER A 407 -16.42 -3.44 -6.49
C SER A 407 -16.13 -4.23 -5.21
N GLU A 408 -15.64 -3.58 -4.16
CA GLU A 408 -15.22 -4.23 -2.91
C GLU A 408 -16.38 -4.88 -2.11
N ASP A 409 -17.54 -5.02 -2.74
CA ASP A 409 -18.75 -5.56 -2.19
C ASP A 409 -18.77 -7.09 -2.31
N GLY A 410 -18.36 -7.77 -1.22
CA GLY A 410 -18.66 -9.19 -1.02
C GLY A 410 -17.91 -9.78 0.18
N PRO A 411 -18.55 -10.64 1.00
CA PRO A 411 -17.89 -11.30 2.15
C PRO A 411 -16.71 -12.21 1.74
N SER A 412 -16.63 -12.56 0.45
CA SER A 412 -15.55 -13.35 -0.15
C SER A 412 -14.61 -12.53 -1.05
N ALA A 413 -14.78 -11.21 -1.19
CA ALA A 413 -14.03 -10.41 -2.16
C ALA A 413 -12.52 -10.40 -1.88
N GLU A 414 -12.11 -10.27 -0.61
CA GLU A 414 -10.71 -10.37 -0.22
C GLU A 414 -10.12 -11.76 -0.54
N ASP A 415 -10.86 -12.82 -0.18
CA ASP A 415 -10.45 -14.20 -0.44
C ASP A 415 -10.26 -14.45 -1.95
N LEU A 416 -11.17 -13.91 -2.76
CA LEU A 416 -11.11 -13.96 -4.21
C LEU A 416 -9.91 -13.19 -4.80
N ARG A 417 -9.63 -11.99 -4.29
CA ARG A 417 -8.45 -11.20 -4.71
C ARG A 417 -7.16 -11.95 -4.42
N ARG A 418 -7.03 -12.52 -3.23
CA ARG A 418 -5.86 -13.31 -2.82
C ARG A 418 -5.68 -14.57 -3.67
N ALA A 419 -6.76 -15.28 -3.98
CA ALA A 419 -6.72 -16.45 -4.86
C ALA A 419 -6.21 -16.10 -6.26
N VAL A 420 -6.69 -14.97 -6.81
CA VAL A 420 -6.28 -14.47 -8.12
C VAL A 420 -4.80 -14.07 -8.11
N VAL A 421 -4.35 -13.32 -7.10
CA VAL A 421 -2.96 -12.90 -6.95
C VAL A 421 -2.02 -14.10 -6.85
N ALA A 422 -2.35 -15.10 -6.03
CA ALA A 422 -1.57 -16.33 -5.93
C ALA A 422 -1.45 -17.04 -7.29
N ARG A 423 -2.54 -17.10 -8.07
CA ARG A 423 -2.55 -17.67 -9.43
C ARG A 423 -1.64 -16.90 -10.38
N VAL A 424 -1.69 -15.56 -10.31
CA VAL A 424 -0.84 -14.70 -11.14
C VAL A 424 0.62 -14.86 -10.79
N LEU A 425 0.98 -14.90 -9.51
CA LEU A 425 2.37 -15.08 -9.07
C LEU A 425 2.96 -16.38 -9.59
N VAL A 426 2.24 -17.50 -9.47
CA VAL A 426 2.71 -18.79 -9.99
C VAL A 426 2.86 -18.72 -11.51
N THR A 427 1.86 -18.18 -12.23
CA THR A 427 1.91 -18.10 -13.70
C THR A 427 3.05 -17.21 -14.18
N ALA A 428 3.27 -16.06 -13.53
CA ALA A 428 4.37 -15.14 -13.85
C ALA A 428 5.74 -15.79 -13.59
N ALA A 429 5.87 -16.53 -12.48
CA ALA A 429 7.08 -17.27 -12.17
C ALA A 429 7.32 -18.42 -13.15
N MET A 430 6.28 -19.11 -13.62
CA MET A 430 6.39 -20.14 -14.66
C MET A 430 6.88 -19.57 -15.98
N GLU A 431 6.32 -18.45 -16.44
CA GLU A 431 6.77 -17.80 -17.68
C GLU A 431 8.22 -17.30 -17.54
N SER A 432 8.56 -16.69 -16.40
CA SER A 432 9.93 -16.29 -16.10
C SER A 432 10.91 -17.47 -16.07
N ALA A 433 10.51 -18.61 -15.50
CA ALA A 433 11.33 -19.83 -15.47
C ALA A 433 11.52 -20.42 -16.87
N LYS A 434 10.49 -20.40 -17.73
CA LYS A 434 10.59 -20.82 -19.14
C LYS A 434 11.53 -19.92 -19.95
N GLU A 435 11.50 -18.61 -19.69
CA GLU A 435 12.33 -17.63 -20.41
C GLU A 435 13.79 -17.62 -19.94
N THR A 436 14.02 -17.76 -18.64
CA THR A 436 15.35 -17.57 -18.03
C THR A 436 16.05 -18.87 -17.64
N GLY A 437 15.32 -19.99 -17.58
CA GLY A 437 15.81 -21.26 -17.05
C GLY A 437 16.01 -21.28 -15.53
N ASN A 438 15.63 -20.22 -14.80
CA ASN A 438 15.79 -20.11 -13.36
C ASN A 438 14.47 -20.35 -12.62
N ALA A 439 14.38 -21.46 -11.89
CA ALA A 439 13.18 -21.86 -11.14
C ALA A 439 13.10 -21.32 -9.70
N THR A 440 14.10 -20.57 -9.21
CA THR A 440 14.11 -20.11 -7.80
C THR A 440 12.92 -19.20 -7.43
N SER A 441 12.42 -18.40 -8.39
CA SER A 441 11.21 -17.59 -8.21
C SER A 441 9.93 -18.45 -8.21
N LEU A 442 9.94 -19.55 -8.96
CA LEU A 442 8.84 -20.51 -9.07
C LEU A 442 8.60 -21.26 -7.75
N ASP A 443 9.67 -21.79 -7.13
CA ASP A 443 9.58 -22.48 -5.84
C ASP A 443 8.95 -21.59 -4.76
N ARG A 444 9.36 -20.30 -4.72
CA ARG A 444 8.81 -19.33 -3.79
C ARG A 444 7.32 -19.07 -4.06
N ALA A 445 6.95 -18.85 -5.32
CA ALA A 445 5.56 -18.61 -5.71
C ALA A 445 4.66 -19.82 -5.41
N MET A 446 5.14 -21.04 -5.65
CA MET A 446 4.42 -22.28 -5.34
C MET A 446 4.20 -22.46 -3.84
N ASN A 447 5.20 -22.17 -3.01
CA ASN A 447 5.04 -22.24 -1.55
C ASN A 447 3.96 -21.24 -1.05
N MET A 448 3.96 -20.01 -1.57
CA MET A 448 2.94 -19.02 -1.24
C MET A 448 1.53 -19.47 -1.70
N ALA A 449 1.43 -20.00 -2.92
CA ALA A 449 0.17 -20.49 -3.46
C ALA A 449 -0.38 -21.69 -2.68
N ARG A 450 0.47 -22.61 -2.19
CA ARG A 450 0.03 -23.72 -1.31
C ARG A 450 -0.57 -23.23 0.00
N VAL A 451 0.01 -22.18 0.61
CA VAL A 451 -0.55 -21.55 1.82
C VAL A 451 -1.94 -20.96 1.53
N GLU A 452 -2.10 -20.27 0.40
CA GLU A 452 -3.39 -19.71 -0.01
C GLU A 452 -4.43 -20.79 -0.34
N VAL A 453 -4.04 -21.92 -0.96
CA VAL A 453 -4.95 -23.05 -1.20
C VAL A 453 -5.53 -23.59 0.10
N THR A 454 -4.69 -23.85 1.11
CA THR A 454 -5.16 -24.34 2.42
C THR A 454 -6.15 -23.36 3.05
N ARG A 455 -5.81 -22.07 3.03
CA ARG A 455 -6.67 -21.00 3.55
C ARG A 455 -8.00 -20.93 2.80
N LEU A 456 -7.99 -20.98 1.46
CA LEU A 456 -9.20 -20.93 0.65
C LEU A 456 -10.10 -22.15 0.88
N GLN A 457 -9.51 -23.32 1.10
CA GLN A 457 -10.27 -24.53 1.40
C GLN A 457 -11.05 -24.40 2.72
N GLU A 458 -10.43 -23.83 3.76
CA GLU A 458 -11.11 -23.50 5.02
C GLU A 458 -12.23 -22.48 4.80
N ARG A 459 -12.00 -21.44 3.99
CA ARG A 459 -13.00 -20.40 3.68
C ARG A 459 -14.18 -20.94 2.88
N VAL A 460 -13.95 -21.89 1.97
CA VAL A 460 -15.02 -22.62 1.27
C VAL A 460 -15.90 -23.38 2.25
N ASP A 461 -15.30 -24.06 3.25
CA ASP A 461 -16.07 -24.82 4.23
C ASP A 461 -16.84 -23.92 5.19
N VAL A 462 -16.27 -22.79 5.59
CA VAL A 462 -16.99 -21.73 6.33
C VAL A 462 -18.18 -21.21 5.53
N ALA A 463 -18.01 -20.93 4.23
CA ALA A 463 -19.10 -20.47 3.37
C ALA A 463 -20.23 -21.51 3.24
N LYS A 464 -19.88 -22.81 3.12
CA LYS A 464 -20.86 -23.90 3.13
C LYS A 464 -21.62 -23.98 4.46
N GLN A 465 -20.92 -23.86 5.58
CA GLN A 465 -21.54 -23.88 6.91
C GLN A 465 -22.48 -22.69 7.13
N ALA A 466 -22.10 -21.51 6.61
CA ALA A 466 -22.92 -20.31 6.62
C ALA A 466 -24.09 -20.34 5.62
N LYS A 467 -24.21 -21.40 4.80
CA LYS A 467 -25.17 -21.53 3.68
C LYS A 467 -25.05 -20.39 2.65
N ASP A 468 -23.86 -19.78 2.55
CA ASP A 468 -23.54 -18.82 1.50
C ASP A 468 -23.11 -19.60 0.24
N THR A 469 -24.11 -19.99 -0.54
CA THR A 469 -23.92 -20.82 -1.74
C THR A 469 -23.10 -20.12 -2.81
N GLU A 470 -23.21 -18.80 -2.92
CA GLU A 470 -22.48 -18.01 -3.91
C GLU A 470 -20.99 -17.93 -3.55
N ALA A 471 -20.67 -17.57 -2.31
CA ALA A 471 -19.29 -17.54 -1.84
C ALA A 471 -18.64 -18.93 -1.90
N ALA A 472 -19.36 -19.99 -1.51
CA ALA A 472 -18.84 -21.36 -1.56
C ALA A 472 -18.49 -21.81 -2.99
N VAL A 473 -19.31 -21.45 -3.98
CA VAL A 473 -19.07 -21.76 -5.39
C VAL A 473 -17.92 -20.93 -5.95
N ASN A 474 -17.94 -19.61 -5.75
CA ASN A 474 -16.91 -18.72 -6.29
C ASN A 474 -15.52 -19.03 -5.72
N LEU A 475 -15.42 -19.19 -4.40
CA LEU A 475 -14.18 -19.61 -3.74
C LEU A 475 -13.75 -21.00 -4.20
N GLY A 476 -14.67 -21.95 -4.30
CA GLY A 476 -14.38 -23.31 -4.75
C GLY A 476 -13.83 -23.36 -6.19
N ILE A 477 -14.35 -22.54 -7.10
CA ILE A 477 -13.85 -22.43 -8.48
C ILE A 477 -12.47 -21.77 -8.49
N SER A 478 -12.25 -20.71 -7.71
CA SER A 478 -10.93 -20.07 -7.60
C SER A 478 -9.86 -21.01 -7.03
N THR A 479 -10.18 -21.77 -5.99
CA THR A 479 -9.28 -22.79 -5.43
C THR A 479 -8.92 -23.84 -6.46
N LYS A 480 -9.88 -24.35 -7.24
CA LYS A 480 -9.62 -25.31 -8.33
C LYS A 480 -8.71 -24.74 -9.42
N ARG A 481 -8.93 -23.48 -9.80
CA ARG A 481 -8.07 -22.81 -10.80
C ARG A 481 -6.64 -22.65 -10.29
N LEU A 482 -6.47 -22.27 -9.03
CA LEU A 482 -5.14 -22.16 -8.41
C LEU A 482 -4.44 -23.51 -8.30
N LEU A 483 -5.16 -24.57 -7.91
CA LEU A 483 -4.64 -25.95 -7.90
C LEU A 483 -4.21 -26.40 -9.29
N SER A 484 -5.01 -26.14 -10.34
CA SER A 484 -4.63 -26.46 -11.71
C SER A 484 -3.34 -25.74 -12.14
N THR A 485 -3.15 -24.48 -11.73
CA THR A 485 -1.92 -23.73 -12.01
C THR A 485 -0.72 -24.30 -11.24
N LEU A 486 -0.93 -24.77 -10.01
CA LEU A 486 0.11 -25.48 -9.24
C LEU A 486 0.50 -26.80 -9.90
N ASP A 487 -0.47 -27.59 -10.37
CA ASP A 487 -0.22 -28.87 -11.07
C ASP A 487 0.54 -28.65 -12.39
N GLU A 488 0.35 -27.51 -13.05
CA GLU A 488 1.13 -27.13 -14.23
C GLU A 488 2.55 -26.65 -13.87
N ALA A 489 2.68 -25.91 -12.76
CA ALA A 489 3.98 -25.47 -12.24
C ALA A 489 4.86 -26.64 -11.80
N GLU A 490 4.28 -27.68 -11.19
CA GLU A 490 5.00 -28.90 -10.77
C GLU A 490 5.59 -29.72 -11.93
N LYS A 491 5.16 -29.46 -13.18
CA LYS A 491 5.65 -30.16 -14.38
C LYS A 491 6.85 -29.47 -15.03
N LEU A 492 7.17 -28.24 -14.61
CA LEU A 492 8.34 -27.47 -15.03
C LEU A 492 9.48 -27.71 -14.05
#